data_AF-A0A435GN44-F1
#
_entry.id   AF-A0A435GN44-F1
#
_cell.length_a   1.000
_cell.length_b   1.000
_cell.length_c   1.000
_cell.angle_alpha   90.00
_cell.angle_beta   90.00
_cell.angle_gamma   90.00
#
_symmetry.space_group_name_H-M   'P 1'
#
loop_
_entity.id
_entity.type
_entity.pdbx_description
1 polymer ?
#
loop_
_entity_poly.entity_id
_entity_poly.type
_entity_poly.pdbx_seq_one_letter_code
_entity_poly.pdbx_strand_id
1 'polypeptide(L)'
;HAHHDFDIDKPGADSFRHRQAGATEVAIVSGVRWALMHELRGEDEPTLETVLSRLAPCDLVLVEGYKREAHSKIETRRLDAKDRTPLSAEDPNIVAVAADFAIEGELLPVFDLDDAKSIADFIERTTGLVA
;
A
#
# COMPACT_ATOMS: atom_id res chain seq x y z
N HIS A 1 0.31 3.68 2.85
CA HIS A 1 0.66 5.07 3.22
C HIS A 1 0.76 5.05 4.72
N ALA A 2 1.99 4.98 5.24
CA ALA A 2 2.21 4.87 6.66
C ALA A 2 1.73 6.15 7.35
N HIS A 3 0.87 6.01 8.36
CA HIS A 3 0.45 7.13 9.18
C HIS A 3 1.62 7.55 10.09
N HIS A 4 2.31 8.62 9.69
CA HIS A 4 3.31 9.40 10.45
C HIS A 4 4.65 8.71 10.78
N ASP A 5 5.76 9.32 10.32
CA ASP A 5 7.17 9.01 10.67
C ASP A 5 7.59 7.53 10.64
N PHE A 6 7.35 6.84 9.52
CA PHE A 6 7.97 5.53 9.32
C PHE A 6 9.44 5.68 8.93
N ASP A 7 10.34 5.14 9.76
CA ASP A 7 11.77 5.03 9.46
C ASP A 7 12.17 3.55 9.33
N ILE A 8 12.87 3.23 8.24
CA ILE A 8 13.39 1.88 7.94
C ILE A 8 14.74 1.67 8.67
N ASP A 9 15.40 2.76 9.03
CA ASP A 9 16.73 2.77 9.61
C ASP A 9 16.70 2.86 11.14
N LYS A 10 17.84 2.59 11.78
CA LYS A 10 17.97 2.64 13.24
C LYS A 10 18.76 3.87 13.68
N PRO A 11 18.31 4.59 14.72
CA PRO A 11 19.12 5.63 15.35
C PRO A 11 20.52 5.10 15.71
N GLY A 12 21.55 5.84 15.29
CA GLY A 12 22.95 5.50 15.52
C GLY A 12 23.67 4.81 14.35
N ALA A 13 22.95 4.35 13.32
CA ALA A 13 23.57 3.90 12.07
C ALA A 13 24.16 5.09 11.28
N ASP A 14 25.20 4.85 10.48
CA ASP A 14 25.80 5.89 9.66
C ASP A 14 24.83 6.45 8.63
N SER A 15 23.98 5.59 8.03
CA SER A 15 22.91 6.01 7.13
C SER A 15 21.91 6.95 7.79
N PHE A 16 21.54 6.70 9.06
CA PHE A 16 20.68 7.59 9.84
C PHE A 16 21.36 8.95 10.04
N ARG A 17 22.65 8.94 10.42
CA ARG A 17 23.43 10.18 10.62
C ARG A 17 23.57 10.97 9.33
N HIS A 18 23.77 10.33 8.18
CA HIS A 18 23.87 11.00 6.88
C HIS A 18 22.55 11.69 6.50
N ARG A 19 21.39 11.04 6.73
CA ARG A 19 20.07 11.66 6.50
C ARG A 19 19.86 12.85 7.43
N GLN A 20 20.15 12.71 8.72
CA GLN A 20 20.04 13.82 9.68
C GLN A 20 20.97 14.98 9.33
N ALA A 21 22.14 14.71 8.74
CA ALA A 21 23.09 15.73 8.30
C ALA A 21 22.68 16.47 7.02
N GLY A 22 21.62 16.04 6.32
CA GLY A 22 21.09 16.75 5.16
C GLY A 22 21.10 15.98 3.84
N ALA A 23 21.55 14.72 3.79
CA ALA A 23 21.49 13.93 2.57
C ALA A 23 20.02 13.73 2.13
N THR A 24 19.71 14.10 0.88
CA THR A 24 18.37 13.87 0.30
C THR A 24 18.16 12.40 -0.02
N GLU A 25 19.19 11.73 -0.55
CA GLU A 25 19.15 10.30 -0.81
C GLU A 25 20.26 9.57 -0.06
N VAL A 26 19.92 8.43 0.55
CA VAL A 26 20.86 7.53 1.20
C VAL A 26 20.54 6.10 0.81
N ALA A 27 21.55 5.39 0.28
CA ALA A 27 21.45 3.98 -0.07
C ALA A 27 22.20 3.10 0.93
N ILE A 28 21.58 2.00 1.34
CA ILE A 28 22.20 0.93 2.13
C ILE A 28 22.28 -0.30 1.24
N VAL A 29 23.48 -0.81 0.98
CA VAL A 29 23.71 -1.91 0.03
C VAL A 29 24.38 -3.09 0.74
N SER A 30 23.90 -4.29 0.47
CA SER A 30 24.49 -5.56 0.90
C SER A 30 24.54 -6.54 -0.26
N GLY A 31 25.21 -7.68 -0.08
CA GLY A 31 25.25 -8.74 -1.10
C GLY A 31 23.90 -9.43 -1.37
N VAL A 32 22.87 -9.19 -0.55
CA VAL A 32 21.55 -9.83 -0.69
C VAL A 32 20.42 -8.87 -1.04
N ARG A 33 20.55 -7.59 -0.69
CA ARG A 33 19.53 -6.55 -0.93
C ARG A 33 20.12 -5.16 -0.77
N TRP A 34 19.40 -4.17 -1.27
CA TRP A 34 19.66 -2.76 -1.01
C TRP A 34 18.35 -2.04 -0.68
N ALA A 35 18.47 -0.88 -0.04
CA ALA A 35 17.39 0.05 0.24
C ALA A 35 17.84 1.47 -0.12
N LEU A 36 16.93 2.27 -0.66
CA LEU A 36 17.14 3.69 -0.96
C LEU A 36 16.07 4.49 -0.22
N MET A 37 16.50 5.42 0.62
CA MET A 37 15.64 6.38 1.27
C MET A 37 15.75 7.74 0.57
N HIS A 38 14.60 8.34 0.25
CA HIS A 38 14.48 9.71 -0.26
C HIS A 38 13.79 10.56 0.80
N GLU A 39 14.49 11.56 1.32
CA GLU A 39 13.97 12.54 2.28
C GLU A 39 13.23 13.65 1.52
N LEU A 40 11.93 13.83 1.77
CA LEU A 40 11.13 14.86 1.08
C LEU A 40 11.63 16.28 1.36
N ARG A 41 12.09 16.57 2.58
CA ARG A 41 12.63 17.91 2.96
C ARG A 41 11.76 19.10 2.55
N GLY A 42 10.44 18.95 2.66
CA GLY A 42 9.47 19.98 2.27
C GLY A 42 8.92 19.82 0.85
N GLU A 43 9.37 18.82 0.09
CA GLU A 43 8.67 18.31 -1.08
C GLU A 43 7.33 17.68 -0.68
N ASP A 44 6.37 17.69 -1.60
CA ASP A 44 5.10 17.00 -1.42
C ASP A 44 5.29 15.47 -1.43
N GLU A 45 4.36 14.75 -0.81
CA GLU A 45 4.33 13.29 -0.91
C GLU A 45 4.24 12.84 -2.39
N PRO A 46 5.05 11.86 -2.82
CA PRO A 46 5.09 11.45 -4.22
C PRO A 46 3.77 10.80 -4.63
N THR A 47 3.31 11.12 -5.84
CA THR A 47 2.18 10.42 -6.46
C THR A 47 2.47 8.93 -6.59
N LEU A 48 1.41 8.12 -6.66
CA LEU A 48 1.58 6.67 -6.87
C LEU A 48 2.38 6.39 -8.15
N GLU A 49 2.10 7.11 -9.23
CA GLU A 49 2.84 7.01 -10.50
C GLU A 49 4.35 7.25 -10.33
N THR A 50 4.73 8.27 -9.55
CA THR A 50 6.13 8.57 -9.23
C THR A 50 6.80 7.39 -8.53
N VAL A 51 6.14 6.79 -7.54
CA VAL A 51 6.67 5.62 -6.83
C VAL A 51 6.76 4.39 -7.74
N LEU A 52 5.72 4.12 -8.53
CA LEU A 52 5.69 2.99 -9.47
C LEU A 52 6.83 3.06 -10.50
N SER A 53 7.18 4.26 -10.97
CA SER A 53 8.30 4.46 -11.91
C SER A 53 9.67 4.02 -11.37
N ARG A 54 9.81 3.88 -10.05
CA ARG A 54 11.05 3.44 -9.39
C ARG A 54 11.12 1.92 -9.20
N LEU A 55 10.02 1.21 -9.43
CA LEU A 55 9.99 -0.24 -9.27
C LEU A 55 10.61 -0.93 -10.49
N ALA A 56 11.28 -2.06 -10.23
CA ALA A 56 11.70 -2.96 -11.30
C ALA A 56 10.46 -3.60 -11.96
N PRO A 57 10.57 -4.09 -13.21
CA PRO A 57 9.50 -4.83 -13.86
C PRO A 57 9.00 -5.98 -12.98
N CYS A 58 7.68 -6.06 -12.83
CA CYS A 58 6.99 -7.09 -12.05
C CYS A 58 5.59 -7.33 -12.62
N ASP A 59 5.01 -8.48 -12.31
CA ASP A 59 3.67 -8.86 -12.80
C ASP A 59 2.54 -8.24 -11.96
N LEU A 60 2.82 -7.93 -10.68
CA LEU A 60 1.86 -7.39 -9.72
C LEU A 60 2.51 -6.39 -8.76
N VAL A 61 1.82 -5.26 -8.52
CA VAL A 61 2.13 -4.34 -7.42
C VAL A 61 0.95 -4.30 -6.46
N LEU A 62 1.20 -4.64 -5.19
CA LEU A 62 0.23 -4.48 -4.11
C LEU A 62 0.46 -3.13 -3.43
N VAL A 63 -0.59 -2.30 -3.38
CA VAL A 63 -0.54 -0.95 -2.80
C VAL A 63 -1.37 -0.91 -1.53
N GLU A 64 -0.74 -0.58 -0.41
CA GLU A 64 -1.44 -0.20 0.81
C GLU A 64 -1.47 1.33 0.91
N GLY A 65 -2.67 1.93 0.98
CA GLY A 65 -2.86 3.38 1.05
C GLY A 65 -3.23 3.99 -0.31
N TYR A 66 -2.78 5.22 -0.59
CA TYR A 66 -3.13 5.95 -1.82
C TYR A 66 -4.64 5.93 -2.12
N LYS A 67 -5.48 6.12 -1.08
CA LYS A 67 -6.93 5.90 -1.16
C LYS A 67 -7.64 6.68 -2.28
N ARG A 68 -7.07 7.83 -2.67
CA ARG A 68 -7.63 8.73 -3.69
C ARG A 68 -7.15 8.44 -5.12
N GLU A 69 -6.21 7.53 -5.30
CA GLU A 69 -5.66 7.20 -6.61
C GLU A 69 -6.58 6.24 -7.36
N ALA A 70 -6.63 6.37 -8.68
CA ALA A 70 -7.59 5.68 -9.57
C ALA A 70 -7.21 4.22 -9.92
N HIS A 71 -6.51 3.51 -9.03
CA HIS A 71 -6.22 2.09 -9.20
C HIS A 71 -7.31 1.22 -8.57
N SER A 72 -7.46 -0.02 -9.05
CA SER A 72 -8.38 -1.01 -8.47
C SER A 72 -7.99 -1.30 -7.02
N LYS A 73 -8.98 -1.27 -6.13
CA LYS A 73 -8.79 -1.42 -4.67
C LYS A 73 -9.72 -2.47 -4.09
N ILE A 74 -9.25 -3.12 -3.02
CA ILE A 74 -10.10 -3.90 -2.12
C ILE A 74 -10.25 -3.08 -0.84
N GLU A 75 -11.49 -2.75 -0.47
CA GLU A 75 -11.77 -2.01 0.75
C GLU A 75 -11.76 -2.95 1.94
N THR A 76 -10.90 -2.70 2.93
CA THR A 76 -10.90 -3.45 4.19
C THR A 76 -11.80 -2.76 5.22
N ARG A 77 -12.83 -3.45 5.73
CA ARG A 77 -13.75 -2.93 6.75
C ARG A 77 -13.57 -3.71 8.06
N ARG A 78 -13.27 -3.00 9.15
CA ARG A 78 -13.12 -3.61 10.48
C ARG A 78 -14.13 -3.03 11.46
N LEU A 79 -14.63 -3.85 12.39
CA LEU A 79 -15.52 -3.39 13.47
C LEU A 79 -14.84 -2.36 14.40
N ASP A 80 -13.52 -2.49 14.59
CA ASP A 80 -12.72 -1.62 15.44
C ASP A 80 -12.24 -0.32 14.76
N ALA A 81 -12.57 -0.15 13.47
CA ALA A 81 -12.19 1.05 12.72
C ALA A 81 -12.89 2.29 13.28
N LYS A 82 -12.13 3.39 13.40
CA LYS A 82 -12.65 4.69 13.86
C LYS A 82 -13.74 5.25 12.95
N ASP A 83 -13.62 4.99 11.66
CA ASP A 83 -14.59 5.35 10.62
C ASP A 83 -14.97 4.08 9.87
N ARG A 84 -16.28 3.84 9.75
CA ARG A 84 -16.87 2.67 9.10
C ARG A 84 -17.78 3.08 7.93
N THR A 85 -17.68 4.33 7.49
CA THR A 85 -18.39 4.81 6.31
C THR A 85 -17.90 4.02 5.09
N PRO A 86 -18.79 3.30 4.37
CA PRO A 86 -18.41 2.54 3.20
C PRO A 86 -17.78 3.43 2.12
N LEU A 87 -16.54 3.14 1.73
CA LEU A 87 -15.87 3.87 0.67
C LEU A 87 -16.37 3.44 -0.72
N SER A 88 -16.78 2.17 -0.86
CA SER A 88 -17.29 1.60 -2.12
C SER A 88 -18.49 2.35 -2.71
N ALA A 89 -19.26 3.07 -1.89
CA ALA A 89 -20.40 3.85 -2.35
C ALA A 89 -19.99 5.08 -3.19
N GLU A 90 -18.78 5.61 -2.97
CA GLU A 90 -18.30 6.86 -3.58
C GLU A 90 -17.08 6.65 -4.49
N ASP A 91 -16.34 5.56 -4.32
CA ASP A 91 -15.16 5.25 -5.14
C ASP A 91 -15.43 4.07 -6.09
N PRO A 92 -15.61 4.33 -7.40
CA PRO A 92 -15.87 3.29 -8.40
C PRO A 92 -14.66 2.37 -8.64
N ASN A 93 -13.49 2.71 -8.12
CA ASN A 93 -12.30 1.88 -8.25
C ASN A 93 -12.22 0.80 -7.16
N ILE A 94 -13.12 0.81 -6.17
CA ILE A 94 -13.24 -0.29 -5.22
C ILE A 94 -14.00 -1.43 -5.90
N VAL A 95 -13.31 -2.56 -6.08
CA VAL A 95 -13.81 -3.71 -6.85
C VAL A 95 -14.23 -4.89 -5.97
N ALA A 96 -13.88 -4.85 -4.68
CA ALA A 96 -14.29 -5.83 -3.68
C ALA A 96 -14.18 -5.23 -2.27
N VAL A 97 -14.82 -5.89 -1.30
CA VAL A 97 -14.74 -5.58 0.12
C VAL A 97 -14.21 -6.80 0.87
N ALA A 98 -13.32 -6.60 1.84
CA ALA A 98 -12.93 -7.61 2.81
C ALA A 98 -13.30 -7.14 4.22
N ALA A 99 -14.07 -7.90 4.98
CA ALA A 99 -14.58 -7.47 6.29
C ALA A 99 -14.47 -8.53 7.40
N ASP A 100 -14.36 -8.09 8.66
CA ASP A 100 -14.43 -8.95 9.85
C ASP A 100 -15.85 -9.07 10.44
N PHE A 101 -16.85 -8.65 9.67
CA PHE A 101 -18.26 -8.73 10.02
C PHE A 101 -19.11 -8.97 8.77
N ALA A 102 -20.31 -9.53 8.97
CA ALA A 102 -21.26 -9.73 7.89
C ALA A 102 -21.77 -8.39 7.34
N ILE A 103 -21.78 -8.25 6.01
CA ILE A 103 -22.28 -7.08 5.31
C ILE A 103 -23.52 -7.46 4.51
N GLU A 104 -24.63 -6.76 4.76
CA GLU A 104 -25.87 -6.95 4.03
C GLU A 104 -26.04 -5.87 2.94
N GLY A 105 -26.54 -6.26 1.77
CA GLY A 105 -26.89 -5.33 0.69
C GLY A 105 -25.73 -4.77 -0.13
N GLU A 106 -24.50 -5.25 0.09
CA GLU A 106 -23.34 -4.92 -0.76
C GLU A 106 -23.43 -5.64 -2.11
N LEU A 107 -23.15 -4.90 -3.19
CA LEU A 107 -23.20 -5.42 -4.56
C LEU A 107 -21.85 -5.94 -5.05
N LEU A 108 -20.77 -5.47 -4.43
CA LEU A 108 -19.42 -5.96 -4.70
C LEU A 108 -19.19 -7.33 -4.05
N PRO A 109 -18.23 -8.12 -4.56
CA PRO A 109 -17.74 -9.31 -3.86
C PRO A 109 -17.30 -8.94 -2.43
N VAL A 110 -17.80 -9.69 -1.45
CA VAL A 110 -17.44 -9.55 -0.04
C VAL A 110 -16.68 -10.80 0.41
N PHE A 111 -15.50 -10.60 0.99
CA PHE A 111 -14.66 -11.65 1.56
C PHE A 111 -14.56 -11.49 3.08
N ASP A 112 -14.34 -12.60 3.77
CA ASP A 112 -13.82 -12.56 5.13
C ASP A 112 -12.36 -12.04 5.09
N LEU A 113 -11.98 -11.19 6.05
CA LEU A 113 -10.63 -10.62 6.10
C LEU A 113 -9.52 -11.68 6.22
N ASP A 114 -9.81 -12.82 6.85
CA ASP A 114 -8.87 -13.91 7.05
C ASP A 114 -8.91 -14.94 5.90
N ASP A 115 -9.82 -14.79 4.93
CA ASP A 115 -9.86 -15.62 3.71
C ASP A 115 -8.88 -15.13 2.64
N ALA A 116 -7.59 -15.17 3.00
CA ALA A 116 -6.49 -14.78 2.14
C ALA A 116 -6.49 -15.55 0.81
N LYS A 117 -6.96 -16.80 0.81
CA LYS A 117 -7.02 -17.63 -0.41
C LYS A 117 -8.02 -17.07 -1.40
N SER A 118 -9.27 -16.84 -0.98
CA SER A 118 -10.29 -16.32 -1.90
C SER A 118 -9.96 -14.91 -2.39
N ILE A 119 -9.32 -14.10 -1.55
CA ILE A 119 -8.82 -12.78 -1.93
C ILE A 119 -7.72 -12.89 -3.00
N ALA A 120 -6.75 -13.79 -2.81
CA ALA A 120 -5.70 -14.04 -3.82
C ALA A 120 -6.30 -14.54 -5.14
N ASP A 121 -7.19 -15.53 -5.10
CA ASP A 121 -7.89 -16.06 -6.28
C ASP A 121 -8.70 -14.96 -7.02
N PHE A 122 -9.23 -13.98 -6.28
CA PHE A 122 -9.89 -12.82 -6.86
C PHE A 122 -8.90 -11.85 -7.53
N ILE A 123 -7.78 -11.55 -6.88
CA ILE A 123 -6.72 -10.67 -7.43
C ILE A 123 -6.15 -11.26 -8.71
N GLU A 124 -5.80 -12.55 -8.72
CA GLU A 124 -5.27 -13.25 -9.89
C GLU A 124 -6.21 -13.15 -11.09
N ARG A 125 -7.49 -13.50 -10.89
CA ARG A 125 -8.51 -13.40 -11.95
C ARG A 125 -8.73 -11.98 -12.44
N THR A 126 -8.72 -11.00 -11.55
CA THR A 126 -8.98 -9.59 -11.89
C THR A 126 -7.82 -8.97 -12.65
N THR A 127 -6.59 -9.36 -12.32
CA THR A 127 -5.37 -8.85 -12.94
C THR A 127 -4.94 -9.63 -14.18
N GLY A 128 -5.57 -10.78 -14.45
CA GLY A 128 -5.17 -11.66 -15.55
C GLY A 128 -3.85 -12.39 -15.29
N LEU A 129 -3.40 -12.44 -14.03
CA LEU A 129 -2.31 -13.30 -13.56
C LEU A 129 -2.89 -14.71 -13.45
N VAL A 130 -2.99 -15.40 -14.57
CA VAL A 130 -3.59 -16.74 -14.61
C VAL A 130 -2.64 -17.73 -13.93
N ALA A 131 -3.17 -18.54 -13.01
CA ALA A 131 -2.56 -19.80 -12.55
C ALA A 131 -2.72 -20.93 -13.59
#